data_AF-A0A1G8NYD0-F1
#
_entry.id   AF-A0A1G8NYD0-F1
#
_cell.length_a   1.000
_cell.length_b   1.000
_cell.length_c   1.000
_cell.angle_alpha   90.00
_cell.angle_beta   90.00
_cell.angle_gamma   90.00
#
_symmetry.space_group_name_H-M   'P 1'
#
loop_
_entity.id
_entity.type
_entity.pdbx_description
1 polymer ?
#
loop_
_entity_poly.entity_id
_entity_poly.type
_entity_poly.pdbx_seq_one_letter_code
_entity_poly.pdbx_strand_id
1 'polypeptide(L)'
;MLLGVRHKREILLRHLLAGGISTLLVYLGWQVHSGWDPEMRLWKSFGVAGAFLIWFVALIGPAIRLWAPLVRIISWRREAGIWFAVVTLVHFYLVWDGWARWDVRELLGYQYVAELDAYLRFEPGFGLANLMGLMALLFALILAATSFDRAVSFLGPSSWKWLHSFTYVIFYVVALHSLYFAFMHYTPAPHRVLMGLPTEYPENILRFVYLGMLLSVFMAQVAAFVKTVHQRRSTVR
;
A
#
# COMPACT_ATOMS: atom_id res chain seq x y z
N MET A 1 -2.92 -17.52 23.04
CA MET A 1 -2.53 -17.68 21.62
C MET A 1 -3.72 -17.28 20.75
N LEU A 2 -3.61 -16.23 19.96
CA LEU A 2 -4.76 -15.62 19.26
C LEU A 2 -4.94 -16.08 17.81
N LEU A 3 -4.02 -16.88 17.24
CA LEU A 3 -3.94 -17.09 15.78
C LEU A 3 -3.81 -18.53 15.30
N GLY A 4 -4.01 -19.53 16.17
CA GLY A 4 -4.20 -20.93 15.77
C GLY A 4 -2.99 -21.68 15.19
N VAL A 5 -1.92 -21.00 14.78
CA VAL A 5 -0.70 -21.64 14.26
C VAL A 5 0.13 -22.20 15.41
N ARG A 6 0.27 -23.52 15.48
CA ARG A 6 0.90 -24.22 16.61
C ARG A 6 2.38 -24.54 16.41
N HIS A 7 2.85 -24.59 15.16
CA HIS A 7 4.20 -25.07 14.86
C HIS A 7 5.03 -24.08 14.05
N LYS A 8 6.31 -23.93 14.40
CA LYS A 8 7.27 -23.08 13.68
C LYS A 8 7.32 -23.36 12.17
N ARG A 9 7.16 -24.63 11.78
CA ARG A 9 7.08 -25.08 10.38
C ARG A 9 5.91 -24.45 9.63
N GLU A 10 4.74 -24.37 10.25
CA GLU A 10 3.55 -23.78 9.63
C GLU A 10 3.73 -22.27 9.47
N ILE A 11 4.27 -21.57 10.48
CA ILE A 11 4.63 -20.14 10.37
C ILE A 11 5.57 -19.93 9.18
N LEU A 12 6.65 -20.72 9.11
CA LEU A 12 7.62 -20.63 8.01
C LEU A 12 6.96 -20.85 6.65
N LEU A 13 6.15 -21.89 6.49
CA LEU A 13 5.46 -22.17 5.23
C LEU A 13 4.52 -21.03 4.83
N ARG A 14 3.78 -20.45 5.78
CA ARG A 14 2.89 -19.32 5.50
C ARG A 14 3.66 -18.08 5.08
N HIS A 15 4.81 -17.80 5.69
CA HIS A 15 5.70 -16.73 5.24
C HIS A 15 6.34 -17.00 3.88
N LEU A 16 6.76 -18.23 3.60
CA LEU A 16 7.27 -18.61 2.28
C LEU A 16 6.20 -18.46 1.20
N LEU A 17 4.97 -18.88 1.48
CA LEU A 17 3.84 -18.74 0.56
C LEU A 17 3.48 -17.27 0.34
N ALA A 18 3.38 -16.47 1.41
CA ALA A 18 3.11 -15.04 1.29
C ALA A 18 4.24 -14.32 0.53
N GLY A 19 5.51 -14.66 0.77
CA GLY A 19 6.66 -14.15 0.04
C GLY A 19 6.67 -14.56 -1.43
N GLY A 20 6.29 -15.81 -1.72
CA GLY A 20 6.09 -16.30 -3.08
C GLY A 20 4.99 -15.53 -3.81
N ILE A 21 3.85 -15.29 -3.16
CA ILE A 21 2.77 -14.46 -3.70
C ILE A 21 3.25 -13.02 -3.93
N SER A 22 3.96 -12.41 -2.99
CA SER A 22 4.54 -11.08 -3.14
C SER A 22 5.49 -11.01 -4.33
N THR A 23 6.38 -12.00 -4.48
CA THR A 23 7.31 -12.10 -5.61
C THR A 23 6.56 -12.25 -6.92
N LEU A 24 5.52 -13.10 -6.96
CA LEU A 24 4.66 -13.26 -8.13
C LEU A 24 3.97 -11.94 -8.50
N LEU A 25 3.44 -11.20 -7.52
CA LEU A 25 2.82 -9.89 -7.76
C LEU A 25 3.83 -8.87 -8.31
N VAL A 26 5.07 -8.86 -7.80
CA VAL A 26 6.16 -8.03 -8.35
C VAL A 26 6.42 -8.44 -9.81
N TYR A 27 6.56 -9.73 -10.09
CA TYR A 27 6.77 -10.23 -11.45
C TYR A 27 5.61 -9.85 -12.39
N LEU A 28 4.37 -10.00 -11.97
CA LEU A 28 3.20 -9.60 -12.78
C LEU A 28 3.16 -8.09 -12.99
N GLY A 29 3.48 -7.30 -11.95
CA GLY A 29 3.65 -5.85 -12.06
C GLY A 29 4.72 -5.48 -13.09
N TRP A 30 5.83 -6.22 -13.10
CA TRP A 30 6.88 -6.07 -14.10
C TRP A 30 6.36 -6.37 -15.49
N GLN A 31 5.67 -7.49 -15.70
CA GLN A 31 5.12 -7.84 -17.03
C GLN A 31 4.14 -6.79 -17.55
N VAL A 32 3.24 -6.28 -16.70
CA VAL A 32 2.23 -5.28 -17.11
C VAL A 32 2.85 -3.93 -17.49
N HIS A 33 4.00 -3.57 -16.91
CA HIS A 33 4.68 -2.29 -17.19
C HIS A 33 5.84 -2.43 -18.19
N SER A 34 5.76 -3.36 -19.16
CA SER A 34 6.85 -3.64 -20.11
C SER A 34 7.28 -2.45 -20.98
N GLY A 35 6.38 -1.49 -21.23
CA GLY A 35 6.68 -0.26 -21.97
C GLY A 35 7.37 0.84 -21.16
N TRP A 36 7.54 0.67 -19.84
CA TRP A 36 8.22 1.64 -18.99
C TRP A 36 9.73 1.41 -18.98
N ASP A 37 10.49 2.49 -18.73
CA ASP A 37 11.91 2.43 -18.43
C ASP A 37 12.22 1.34 -17.37
N PRO A 38 13.29 0.52 -17.53
CA PRO A 38 13.56 -0.61 -16.64
C PRO A 38 13.62 -0.26 -15.16
N GLU A 39 14.15 0.92 -14.81
CA GLU A 39 14.30 1.35 -13.43
C GLU A 39 12.93 1.72 -12.84
N MET A 40 12.19 2.60 -13.53
CA MET A 40 10.83 2.96 -13.15
C MET A 40 9.89 1.75 -13.10
N ARG A 41 10.06 0.83 -14.05
CA ARG A 41 9.32 -0.43 -14.12
C ARG A 41 9.56 -1.27 -12.88
N LEU A 42 10.80 -1.35 -12.39
CA LEU A 42 11.12 -2.06 -11.16
C LEU A 42 10.42 -1.42 -9.96
N TRP A 43 10.52 -0.10 -9.81
CA TRP A 43 9.89 0.61 -8.69
C TRP A 43 8.38 0.43 -8.67
N LYS A 44 7.74 0.58 -9.84
CA LYS A 44 6.31 0.36 -10.04
C LYS A 44 5.90 -1.06 -9.69
N SER A 45 6.71 -2.05 -10.03
CA SER A 45 6.42 -3.47 -9.75
C SER A 45 6.30 -3.76 -8.25
N PHE A 46 7.18 -3.18 -7.42
CA PHE A 46 7.05 -3.26 -5.97
C PHE A 46 5.85 -2.47 -5.45
N GLY A 47 5.57 -1.29 -6.02
CA GLY A 47 4.36 -0.52 -5.70
C GLY A 47 3.06 -1.30 -5.98
N VAL A 48 2.99 -1.99 -7.13
CA VAL A 48 1.88 -2.88 -7.51
C VAL A 48 1.67 -3.96 -6.47
N ALA A 49 2.73 -4.71 -6.14
CA ALA A 49 2.64 -5.78 -5.15
C ALA A 49 2.20 -5.24 -3.78
N GLY A 50 2.74 -4.10 -3.34
CA GLY A 50 2.29 -3.41 -2.14
C GLY A 50 0.79 -3.09 -2.16
N ALA A 51 0.30 -2.48 -3.25
CA ALA A 51 -1.12 -2.11 -3.40
C ALA A 51 -2.05 -3.33 -3.30
N PHE A 52 -1.71 -4.46 -3.95
CA PHE A 52 -2.51 -5.69 -3.87
C PHE A 52 -2.52 -6.31 -2.48
N LEU A 53 -1.37 -6.31 -1.79
CA LEU A 53 -1.29 -6.86 -0.43
C LEU A 53 -2.12 -6.03 0.56
N ILE A 54 -1.98 -4.69 0.55
CA ILE A 54 -2.78 -3.85 1.47
C ILE A 54 -4.27 -3.88 1.14
N TRP A 55 -4.63 -3.97 -0.14
CA TRP A 55 -6.02 -4.16 -0.55
C TRP A 55 -6.62 -5.43 0.04
N PHE A 56 -5.92 -6.58 -0.06
CA PHE A 56 -6.38 -7.81 0.57
C PHE A 56 -6.54 -7.65 2.09
N VAL A 57 -5.55 -7.06 2.76
CA VAL A 57 -5.54 -6.87 4.22
C VAL A 57 -6.69 -5.96 4.70
N ALA A 58 -7.04 -4.94 3.91
CA ALA A 58 -8.14 -4.02 4.19
C ALA A 58 -9.51 -4.61 3.81
N LEU A 59 -9.61 -5.33 2.71
CA LEU A 59 -10.87 -5.88 2.20
C LEU A 59 -11.39 -7.05 3.05
N ILE A 60 -10.50 -7.93 3.50
CA ILE A 60 -10.92 -9.21 4.07
C ILE A 60 -11.79 -9.08 5.32
N GLY A 61 -11.56 -8.06 6.15
CA GLY A 61 -12.33 -7.82 7.38
C GLY A 61 -13.81 -7.53 7.11
N PRO A 62 -14.14 -6.47 6.35
CA PRO A 62 -15.50 -6.18 5.92
C PRO A 62 -16.12 -7.30 5.08
N ALA A 63 -15.34 -7.93 4.18
CA ALA A 63 -15.84 -8.98 3.31
C ALA A 63 -16.38 -10.20 4.10
N ILE A 64 -15.76 -10.57 5.22
CA ILE A 64 -16.25 -11.68 6.07
C ILE A 64 -17.61 -11.38 6.69
N ARG A 65 -17.91 -10.11 6.99
CA ARG A 65 -19.24 -9.72 7.48
C ARG A 65 -20.31 -9.94 6.41
N LEU A 66 -19.95 -9.79 5.14
CA LEU A 66 -20.84 -10.00 4.01
C LEU A 66 -20.97 -11.49 3.68
N TRP A 67 -19.85 -12.22 3.65
CA TRP A 67 -19.78 -13.61 3.24
C TRP A 67 -18.91 -14.45 4.19
N ALA A 68 -19.58 -15.21 5.07
CA ALA A 68 -18.95 -15.99 6.15
C ALA A 68 -17.85 -16.99 5.72
N PRO A 69 -17.92 -17.67 4.55
CA PRO A 69 -16.87 -18.59 4.11
C PRO A 69 -15.47 -17.98 4.03
N LEU A 70 -15.36 -16.65 3.85
CA LEU A 70 -14.08 -15.93 3.83
C LEU A 70 -13.32 -15.98 5.16
N VAL A 71 -13.96 -16.41 6.26
CA VAL A 71 -13.27 -16.63 7.54
C VAL A 71 -12.11 -17.63 7.41
N ARG A 72 -12.19 -18.56 6.44
CA ARG A 72 -11.15 -19.56 6.18
C ARG A 72 -9.80 -18.97 5.76
N ILE A 73 -9.81 -17.77 5.18
CA ILE A 73 -8.61 -17.11 4.67
C ILE A 73 -8.19 -15.90 5.51
N ILE A 74 -8.94 -15.53 6.55
CA ILE A 74 -8.64 -14.36 7.39
C ILE A 74 -7.29 -14.48 8.10
N SER A 75 -6.85 -15.70 8.40
CA SER A 75 -5.58 -15.96 9.06
C SER A 75 -4.41 -15.41 8.26
N TRP A 76 -4.50 -15.37 6.92
CA TRP A 76 -3.46 -14.87 6.01
C TRP A 76 -3.29 -13.35 6.03
N ARG A 77 -4.21 -12.63 6.68
CA ARG A 77 -4.14 -11.18 6.83
C ARG A 77 -2.85 -10.72 7.50
N ARG A 78 -2.34 -11.48 8.48
CA ARG A 78 -1.09 -11.13 9.18
C ARG A 78 0.10 -11.22 8.25
N GLU A 79 0.30 -12.35 7.58
CA GLU A 79 1.45 -12.58 6.72
C GLU A 79 1.42 -11.63 5.52
N ALA A 80 0.24 -11.38 4.93
CA ALA A 80 0.10 -10.38 3.87
C ALA A 80 0.45 -8.96 4.35
N GLY A 81 0.07 -8.57 5.57
CA GLY A 81 0.42 -7.28 6.15
C GLY A 81 1.92 -7.11 6.42
N ILE A 82 2.59 -8.19 6.87
CA ILE A 82 4.05 -8.18 7.05
C ILE A 82 4.76 -8.05 5.71
N TRP A 83 4.37 -8.84 4.71
CA TRP A 83 4.96 -8.78 3.38
C TRP A 83 4.64 -7.48 2.64
N PHE A 84 3.49 -6.87 2.90
CA PHE A 84 3.19 -5.50 2.47
C PHE A 84 4.26 -4.52 2.98
N ALA A 85 4.60 -4.56 4.28
CA ALA A 85 5.63 -3.70 4.85
C ALA A 85 7.01 -3.96 4.23
N VAL A 86 7.39 -5.23 4.02
CA VAL A 86 8.67 -5.59 3.36
C VAL A 86 8.74 -5.06 1.93
N VAL A 87 7.72 -5.35 1.11
CA VAL A 87 7.69 -4.95 -0.31
C VAL A 87 7.65 -3.43 -0.45
N THR A 88 6.89 -2.72 0.38
CA THR A 88 6.82 -1.25 0.34
C THR A 88 8.07 -0.58 0.89
N LEU A 89 8.78 -1.21 1.83
CA LEU A 89 10.11 -0.74 2.24
C LEU A 89 11.12 -0.82 1.09
N VAL A 90 11.09 -1.92 0.31
CA VAL A 90 11.92 -2.04 -0.89
C VAL A 90 11.50 -1.02 -1.95
N HIS A 91 10.20 -0.85 -2.20
CA HIS A 91 9.70 0.19 -3.10
C HIS A 91 10.23 1.59 -2.71
N PHE A 92 10.14 1.93 -1.42
CA PHE A 92 10.64 3.20 -0.90
C PHE A 92 12.15 3.35 -1.09
N TYR A 93 12.92 2.32 -0.75
CA TYR A 93 14.37 2.33 -0.96
C TYR A 93 14.74 2.60 -2.42
N LEU A 94 14.07 1.90 -3.36
CA LEU A 94 14.32 2.07 -4.78
C LEU A 94 13.99 3.49 -5.28
N VAL A 95 12.90 4.10 -4.80
CA VAL A 95 12.55 5.49 -5.14
C VAL A 95 13.52 6.48 -4.50
N TRP A 96 13.97 6.24 -3.26
CA TRP A 96 14.93 7.13 -2.61
C TRP A 96 16.29 7.09 -3.30
N ASP A 97 16.80 5.89 -3.58
CA ASP A 97 18.10 5.70 -4.22
C ASP A 97 18.09 6.19 -5.68
N GLY A 98 17.13 5.71 -6.47
CA GLY A 98 17.13 5.97 -7.91
C GLY A 98 16.57 7.33 -8.32
N TRP A 99 15.45 7.77 -7.74
CA TRP A 99 14.86 9.07 -8.07
C TRP A 99 15.44 10.20 -7.22
N ALA A 100 15.34 10.09 -5.90
CA ALA A 100 15.68 11.19 -5.00
C ALA A 100 17.17 11.26 -4.65
N ARG A 101 17.98 10.28 -5.08
CA ARG A 101 19.45 10.22 -4.90
C ARG A 101 19.89 10.55 -3.48
N TRP A 102 19.20 10.00 -2.50
CA TRP A 102 19.45 10.24 -1.07
C TRP A 102 19.15 11.66 -0.55
N ASP A 103 18.58 12.55 -1.36
CA ASP A 103 18.22 13.91 -0.99
C ASP A 103 16.75 14.04 -0.54
N VAL A 104 16.55 14.63 0.65
CA VAL A 104 15.21 14.80 1.25
C VAL A 104 14.38 15.85 0.51
N ARG A 105 15.01 16.90 -0.02
CA ARG A 105 14.31 17.96 -0.75
C ARG A 105 13.82 17.43 -2.10
N GLU A 106 14.64 16.64 -2.80
CA GLU A 106 14.25 15.97 -4.05
C GLU A 106 13.11 14.96 -3.83
N LEU A 107 13.17 14.19 -2.74
CA LEU A 107 12.07 13.32 -2.33
C LEU A 107 10.76 14.11 -2.08
N LEU A 108 10.86 15.36 -1.65
CA LEU A 108 9.73 16.27 -1.44
C LEU A 108 9.36 17.09 -2.69
N GLY A 109 9.92 16.78 -3.86
CA GLY A 109 9.58 17.42 -5.13
C GLY A 109 10.24 18.79 -5.35
N TYR A 110 11.30 19.08 -4.61
CA TYR A 110 12.17 20.24 -4.87
C TYR A 110 13.32 19.84 -5.78
N GLN A 111 13.86 20.78 -6.55
CA GLN A 111 15.13 20.57 -7.25
C GLN A 111 15.99 21.80 -7.07
N TYR A 112 17.31 21.58 -7.05
CA TYR A 112 18.28 22.66 -6.97
C TYR A 112 18.50 23.28 -8.35
N VAL A 113 18.42 24.62 -8.42
CA VAL A 113 18.67 25.39 -9.64
C VAL A 113 19.92 26.22 -9.43
N ALA A 114 21.00 25.85 -10.11
CA ALA A 114 22.32 26.45 -9.91
C ALA A 114 22.35 27.94 -10.26
N GLU A 115 21.58 28.35 -11.27
CA GLU A 115 21.49 29.74 -11.74
C GLU A 115 20.87 30.68 -10.70
N LEU A 116 20.07 30.13 -9.79
CA LEU A 116 19.37 30.88 -8.74
C LEU A 116 19.94 30.62 -7.35
N ASP A 117 20.94 29.73 -7.23
CA ASP A 117 21.50 29.24 -5.96
C ASP A 117 20.39 28.85 -4.95
N ALA A 118 19.35 28.19 -5.45
CA ALA A 118 18.12 27.97 -4.69
C ALA A 118 17.44 26.64 -5.03
N TYR A 119 16.76 26.07 -4.03
CA TYR A 119 15.83 24.96 -4.23
C TYR A 119 14.47 25.49 -4.63
N LEU A 120 13.99 25.07 -5.79
CA LEU A 120 12.65 25.41 -6.27
C LEU A 120 11.72 24.21 -6.15
N ARG A 121 10.45 24.49 -5.83
CA ARG A 121 9.40 23.47 -5.75
C ARG A 121 8.78 23.27 -7.13
N PHE A 122 9.20 22.22 -7.83
CA PHE A 122 8.78 21.94 -9.20
C PHE A 122 7.63 20.94 -9.28
N GLU A 123 7.60 19.95 -8.39
CA GLU A 123 6.62 18.86 -8.42
C GLU A 123 5.88 18.79 -7.07
N PRO A 124 5.06 19.79 -6.71
CA PRO A 124 4.43 19.84 -5.39
C PRO A 124 3.47 18.67 -5.13
N GLY A 125 2.80 18.17 -6.18
CA GLY A 125 1.96 16.97 -6.07
C GLY A 125 2.78 15.72 -5.79
N PHE A 126 3.98 15.61 -6.37
CA PHE A 126 4.90 14.50 -6.14
C PHE A 126 5.38 14.46 -4.70
N GLY A 127 5.80 15.62 -4.17
CA GLY A 127 6.20 15.74 -2.77
C GLY A 127 5.10 15.32 -1.80
N LEU A 128 3.87 15.78 -2.03
CA LEU A 128 2.71 15.36 -1.23
C LEU A 128 2.44 13.86 -1.35
N ALA A 129 2.53 13.29 -2.55
CA ALA A 129 2.37 11.86 -2.77
C ALA A 129 3.44 11.04 -2.05
N ASN A 130 4.69 11.49 -2.03
CA ASN A 130 5.77 10.83 -1.31
C ASN A 130 5.59 10.92 0.20
N LEU A 131 5.11 12.05 0.73
CA LEU A 131 4.73 12.16 2.15
C LEU A 131 3.62 11.19 2.53
N MET A 132 2.60 11.03 1.67
CA MET A 132 1.56 10.02 1.86
C MET A 132 2.16 8.60 1.91
N GLY A 133 3.04 8.26 0.97
CA GLY A 133 3.74 6.97 0.93
C GLY A 133 4.60 6.72 2.17
N LEU A 134 5.38 7.72 2.61
CA LEU A 134 6.18 7.68 3.84
C LEU A 134 5.32 7.48 5.08
N MET A 135 4.22 8.22 5.21
CA MET A 135 3.30 8.07 6.34
C MET A 135 2.72 6.65 6.39
N ALA A 136 2.29 6.12 5.24
CA ALA A 136 1.80 4.75 5.15
C ALA A 136 2.88 3.73 5.52
N LEU A 137 4.13 3.90 5.05
CA LEU A 137 5.25 3.03 5.38
C LEU A 137 5.57 3.05 6.88
N LEU A 138 5.59 4.22 7.51
CA LEU A 138 5.83 4.34 8.96
C LEU A 138 4.80 3.55 9.77
N PHE A 139 3.51 3.71 9.46
CA PHE A 139 2.47 2.90 10.08
C PHE A 139 2.62 1.41 9.75
N ALA A 140 2.95 1.06 8.50
CA ALA A 140 3.16 -0.33 8.09
C ALA A 140 4.27 -1.01 8.89
N LEU A 141 5.39 -0.32 9.10
CA LEU A 141 6.51 -0.83 9.90
C LEU A 141 6.12 -1.03 11.36
N ILE A 142 5.36 -0.10 11.96
CA ILE A 142 4.84 -0.25 13.33
C ILE A 142 3.88 -1.46 13.42
N LEU A 143 2.97 -1.63 12.44
CA LEU A 143 2.05 -2.77 12.44
C LEU A 143 2.78 -4.10 12.22
N ALA A 144 3.77 -4.14 11.32
CA ALA A 144 4.62 -5.31 11.10
C ALA A 144 5.42 -5.66 12.37
N ALA A 145 6.04 -4.67 13.02
CA ALA A 145 6.76 -4.84 14.28
C ALA A 145 5.85 -5.28 15.44
N THR A 146 4.53 -5.12 15.35
CA THR A 146 3.57 -5.60 16.36
C THR A 146 2.76 -6.81 15.88
N SER A 147 3.18 -7.45 14.78
CA SER A 147 2.52 -8.63 14.20
C SER A 147 3.04 -9.96 14.75
N PHE A 148 3.26 -10.05 16.06
CA PHE A 148 3.62 -11.30 16.75
C PHE A 148 2.88 -11.47 18.09
N ASP A 149 2.77 -12.70 18.58
CA ASP A 149 1.88 -13.02 19.70
C ASP A 149 2.28 -12.35 21.02
N ARG A 150 3.59 -12.21 21.27
CA ARG A 150 4.12 -11.48 22.43
C ARG A 150 3.74 -9.98 22.42
N ALA A 151 3.59 -9.35 21.25
CA ALA A 151 3.12 -7.98 21.15
C ALA A 151 1.66 -7.88 21.62
N VAL A 152 0.84 -8.88 21.28
CA VAL A 152 -0.56 -8.92 21.71
C VAL A 152 -0.68 -9.15 23.22
N SER A 153 0.16 -10.02 23.79
CA SER A 153 0.18 -10.23 25.24
C SER A 153 0.68 -9.01 26.01
N PHE A 154 1.61 -8.25 25.43
CA PHE A 154 2.16 -7.04 26.05
C PHE A 154 1.19 -5.85 25.99
N LEU A 155 0.60 -5.57 24.82
CA LEU A 155 -0.28 -4.41 24.62
C LEU A 155 -1.71 -4.66 25.14
N GLY A 156 -2.11 -5.92 25.27
CA GLY A 156 -3.48 -6.32 25.49
C GLY A 156 -4.31 -6.37 24.20
N PRO A 157 -5.32 -7.26 24.10
CA PRO A 157 -6.07 -7.46 22.85
C PRO A 157 -6.79 -6.21 22.33
N SER A 158 -7.31 -5.36 23.21
CA SER A 158 -8.06 -4.14 22.81
C SER A 158 -7.13 -3.08 22.21
N SER A 159 -6.03 -2.77 22.89
CA SER A 159 -5.04 -1.79 22.42
C SER A 159 -4.37 -2.27 21.12
N TRP A 160 -4.05 -3.57 21.03
CA TRP A 160 -3.50 -4.16 19.81
C TRP A 160 -4.48 -4.04 18.63
N LYS A 161 -5.77 -4.31 18.85
CA LYS A 161 -6.82 -4.15 17.82
C LYS A 161 -6.98 -2.69 17.39
N TRP A 162 -6.93 -1.75 18.33
CA TRP A 162 -6.97 -0.32 18.02
C TRP A 162 -5.77 0.09 17.16
N LEU A 163 -4.55 -0.30 17.56
CA LEU A 163 -3.34 -0.04 16.76
C LEU A 163 -3.46 -0.66 15.35
N HIS A 164 -3.92 -1.90 15.24
CA HIS A 164 -4.07 -2.57 13.95
C HIS A 164 -5.24 -2.04 13.11
N SER A 165 -6.13 -1.20 13.67
CA SER A 165 -7.18 -0.50 12.92
C SER A 165 -6.61 0.54 11.96
N PHE A 166 -5.40 1.05 12.22
CA PHE A 166 -4.67 1.95 11.32
C PHE A 166 -4.35 1.31 9.97
N THR A 167 -4.56 -0.01 9.79
CA THR A 167 -4.58 -0.64 8.46
C THR A 167 -5.46 0.13 7.47
N TYR A 168 -6.63 0.62 7.90
CA TYR A 168 -7.51 1.38 7.00
C TYR A 168 -6.94 2.75 6.65
N VAL A 169 -6.27 3.41 7.60
CA VAL A 169 -5.55 4.66 7.34
C VAL A 169 -4.46 4.42 6.30
N ILE A 170 -3.63 3.39 6.48
CA ILE A 170 -2.62 2.96 5.51
C ILE A 170 -3.27 2.73 4.14
N PHE A 171 -4.34 1.93 4.08
CA PHE A 171 -5.00 1.60 2.81
C PHE A 171 -5.47 2.84 2.05
N TYR A 172 -6.21 3.74 2.71
CA TYR A 172 -6.74 4.93 2.05
C TYR A 172 -5.63 5.89 1.60
N VAL A 173 -4.58 6.05 2.41
CA VAL A 173 -3.42 6.89 2.08
C VAL A 173 -2.64 6.30 0.90
N VAL A 174 -2.40 4.98 0.89
CA VAL A 174 -1.76 4.27 -0.23
C VAL A 174 -2.62 4.32 -1.49
N ALA A 175 -3.94 4.21 -1.37
CA ALA A 175 -4.85 4.34 -2.50
C ALA A 175 -4.77 5.73 -3.13
N LEU A 176 -4.78 6.80 -2.32
CA LEU A 176 -4.61 8.17 -2.82
C LEU A 176 -3.24 8.39 -3.46
N HIS A 177 -2.17 7.91 -2.82
CA HIS A 177 -0.82 7.91 -3.38
C HIS A 177 -0.80 7.21 -4.76
N SER A 178 -1.37 6.01 -4.86
CA SER A 178 -1.38 5.22 -6.09
C SER A 178 -2.23 5.87 -7.19
N LEU A 179 -3.40 6.42 -6.84
CA LEU A 179 -4.28 7.10 -7.78
C LEU A 179 -3.68 8.40 -8.31
N TYR A 180 -2.97 9.16 -7.46
CA TYR A 180 -2.20 10.33 -7.91
C TYR A 180 -1.21 9.92 -9.00
N PHE A 181 -0.38 8.90 -8.77
CA PHE A 181 0.55 8.42 -9.78
C PHE A 181 -0.14 7.80 -11.00
N ALA A 182 -1.28 7.14 -10.83
CA ALA A 182 -1.96 6.46 -11.93
C ALA A 182 -2.73 7.39 -12.86
N PHE A 183 -3.24 8.53 -12.37
CA PHE A 183 -4.11 9.43 -13.13
C PHE A 183 -3.54 10.84 -13.35
N MET A 184 -2.64 11.31 -12.49
CA MET A 184 -2.22 12.73 -12.49
C MET A 184 -0.72 12.89 -12.71
N HIS A 185 0.11 12.14 -11.98
CA HIS A 185 1.54 12.43 -11.97
C HIS A 185 2.19 12.25 -13.33
N TYR A 186 1.82 11.25 -14.13
CA TYR A 186 2.47 10.96 -15.42
C TYR A 186 1.76 11.57 -16.63
N THR A 187 0.92 12.60 -16.43
CA THR A 187 0.27 13.34 -17.53
C THR A 187 1.14 14.49 -18.03
N PRO A 188 0.95 14.98 -19.27
CA PRO A 188 1.58 16.20 -19.74
C PRO A 188 1.28 17.39 -18.83
N ALA A 189 2.29 18.20 -18.52
CA ALA A 189 2.13 19.39 -17.68
C ALA A 189 3.12 20.50 -18.09
N PRO A 190 2.75 21.80 -17.97
CA PRO A 190 3.59 22.90 -18.44
C PRO A 190 5.01 22.92 -17.85
N HIS A 191 5.15 22.64 -16.54
CA HIS A 191 6.47 22.64 -15.89
C HIS A 191 7.40 21.55 -16.46
N ARG A 192 6.86 20.41 -16.89
CA ARG A 192 7.65 19.34 -17.50
C ARG A 192 8.16 19.69 -18.87
N VAL A 193 7.31 20.31 -19.68
CA VAL A 193 7.68 20.84 -21.00
C VAL A 193 8.83 21.84 -20.85
N LEU A 194 8.70 22.77 -19.91
CA LEU A 194 9.70 23.81 -19.66
C LEU A 194 11.05 23.26 -19.16
N MET A 195 11.06 22.09 -18.50
CA MET A 195 12.27 21.43 -18.01
C MET A 195 12.86 20.39 -18.96
N GLY A 196 12.25 20.18 -20.13
CA GLY A 196 12.65 19.10 -21.04
C GLY A 196 12.48 17.70 -20.44
N LEU A 197 11.60 17.55 -19.43
CA LEU A 197 11.27 16.25 -18.85
C LEU A 197 10.37 15.48 -19.81
N PRO A 198 10.37 14.13 -19.77
CA PRO A 198 9.46 13.33 -20.58
C PRO A 198 8.00 13.77 -20.34
N THR A 199 7.30 14.13 -21.41
CA THR A 199 5.89 14.53 -21.38
C THR A 199 4.96 13.38 -21.77
N GLU A 200 5.51 12.35 -22.42
CA GLU A 200 4.79 11.15 -22.84
C GLU A 200 5.31 9.95 -22.06
N TYR A 201 4.59 9.58 -21.02
CA TYR A 201 4.80 8.30 -20.33
C TYR A 201 3.81 7.27 -20.88
N PRO A 202 4.20 5.98 -20.91
CA PRO A 202 3.24 4.93 -21.21
C PRO A 202 2.06 5.00 -20.24
N GLU A 203 0.85 4.76 -20.72
CA GLU A 203 -0.30 4.79 -19.83
C GLU A 203 -0.18 3.75 -18.71
N ASN A 204 -0.64 4.11 -17.51
CA ASN A 204 -0.76 3.14 -16.43
C ASN A 204 -1.97 2.23 -16.69
N ILE A 205 -1.71 1.00 -17.14
CA ILE A 205 -2.74 -0.01 -17.47
C ILE A 205 -3.56 -0.39 -16.22
N LEU A 206 -2.98 -0.28 -15.03
CA LEU A 206 -3.64 -0.64 -13.77
C LEU A 206 -4.43 0.52 -13.14
N ARG A 207 -4.51 1.70 -13.77
CA ARG A 207 -5.18 2.88 -13.18
C ARG A 207 -6.60 2.61 -12.68
N PHE A 208 -7.41 1.93 -13.49
CA PHE A 208 -8.79 1.58 -13.11
C PHE A 208 -8.86 0.41 -12.15
N VAL A 209 -7.84 -0.46 -12.12
CA VAL A 209 -7.72 -1.52 -11.13
C VAL A 209 -7.53 -0.93 -9.74
N TYR A 210 -6.64 0.06 -9.59
CA TYR A 210 -6.46 0.77 -8.30
C TYR A 210 -7.72 1.49 -7.84
N LEU A 211 -8.46 2.12 -8.77
CA LEU A 211 -9.75 2.72 -8.46
C LEU A 211 -10.76 1.66 -8.00
N GLY A 212 -10.84 0.53 -8.71
CA GLY A 212 -11.68 -0.60 -8.33
C GLY A 212 -11.32 -1.16 -6.96
N MET A 213 -10.03 -1.24 -6.62
CA MET A 213 -9.55 -1.67 -5.29
C MET A 213 -10.05 -0.71 -4.20
N LEU A 214 -9.90 0.61 -4.38
CA LEU A 214 -10.43 1.62 -3.46
C LEU A 214 -11.94 1.46 -3.27
N LEU A 215 -12.69 1.42 -4.38
CA LEU A 215 -14.15 1.32 -4.35
C LEU A 215 -14.61 0.01 -3.71
N SER A 216 -13.93 -1.11 -3.98
CA SER A 216 -14.29 -2.42 -3.41
C SER A 216 -14.19 -2.45 -1.89
N VAL A 217 -13.11 -1.89 -1.31
CA VAL A 217 -12.94 -1.81 0.15
C VAL A 217 -13.96 -0.86 0.76
N PHE A 218 -14.15 0.31 0.17
CA PHE A 218 -15.13 1.28 0.64
C PHE A 218 -16.55 0.71 0.64
N MET A 219 -16.98 0.12 -0.48
CA MET A 219 -18.30 -0.49 -0.61
C MET A 219 -18.48 -1.68 0.34
N ALA A 220 -17.45 -2.51 0.52
CA ALA A 220 -17.50 -3.60 1.48
C ALA A 220 -17.64 -3.10 2.92
N GLN A 221 -16.95 -2.01 3.30
CA GLN A 221 -17.09 -1.37 4.61
C GLN A 221 -18.51 -0.84 4.84
N VAL A 222 -19.05 -0.10 3.87
CA VAL A 222 -20.41 0.44 3.93
C VAL A 222 -21.43 -0.68 4.06
N ALA A 223 -21.36 -1.69 3.19
CA ALA A 223 -22.28 -2.82 3.22
C ALA A 223 -22.18 -3.62 4.53
N ALA A 224 -20.96 -3.85 5.04
CA ALA A 224 -20.74 -4.55 6.30
C ALA A 224 -21.31 -3.75 7.49
N PHE A 225 -21.16 -2.43 7.48
CA PHE A 225 -21.74 -1.55 8.49
C PHE A 225 -23.27 -1.60 8.46
N VAL A 226 -23.89 -1.40 7.29
CA VAL A 226 -25.35 -1.45 7.12
C VAL A 226 -25.91 -2.79 7.60
N LYS A 227 -25.30 -3.91 7.19
CA LYS A 227 -25.69 -5.26 7.62
C LYS A 227 -25.60 -5.40 9.14
N THR A 228 -24.53 -4.90 9.76
CA THR A 228 -24.34 -4.96 11.22
C THR A 228 -25.40 -4.15 11.97
N VAL A 229 -25.74 -2.96 11.49
CA VAL A 229 -26.79 -2.10 12.08
C VAL A 229 -28.16 -2.79 11.96
N HIS A 230 -28.46 -3.35 10.80
CA HIS A 230 -29.73 -4.05 10.57
C HIS A 230 -29.90 -5.24 11.52
N GLN A 231 -28.87 -6.09 11.62
CA GLN A 231 -28.87 -7.26 12.52
C GLN A 231 -29.07 -6.88 14.00
N ARG A 232 -28.44 -5.79 14.46
CA ARG A 232 -28.60 -5.32 15.84
C ARG A 232 -30.02 -4.84 16.11
N ARG A 233 -30.65 -4.15 15.15
CA ARG A 233 -32.03 -3.68 15.28
C ARG A 233 -33.03 -4.83 15.31
N SER A 234 -32.81 -5.90 14.55
CA SER A 234 -33.68 -7.08 14.55
C SER A 234 -33.60 -7.91 15.83
N THR A 235 -32.47 -7.88 16.56
CA THR A 235 -32.32 -8.57 17.86
C THR A 235 -32.84 -7.80 19.08
N VAL A 236 -33.13 -6.50 18.92
CA VAL A 236 -33.66 -5.63 20.00
C VAL A 236 -35.19 -5.52 19.93
N ARG A 237 -35.82 -6.04 18.87
CA ARG A 237 -37.26 -6.24 18.75
C ARG A 237 -37.60 -7.68 19.09
#